data_AF-A0A7J3VTI4-F1
#
_entry.id   AF-A0A7J3VTI4-F1
#
_cell.length_a   1.000
_cell.length_b   1.000
_cell.length_c   1.000
_cell.angle_alpha   90.00
_cell.angle_beta   90.00
_cell.angle_gamma   90.00
#
_symmetry.space_group_name_H-M   'P 1'
#
loop_
_entity.id
_entity.type
_entity.pdbx_description
1 polymer ?
#
loop_
_entity_poly.entity_id
_entity_poly.type
_entity_poly.pdbx_seq_one_letter_code
_entity_poly.pdbx_strand_id
1 'polypeptide(L)'
;MTVNNPLTLPYPWWYEIYQRIKLAPWWFSYKLGISKQALLQDKIIDLAVNIGLQDRWVRDVINFAITEFSKKGLGPDYYGYHNIDHELEATYFTLLVADTLRSRLSKDDLYYLFFASLFHDFDPLKDFDRPNEDSVEWFLRNNKRIVKFAEYVGLNLDIVIAMIYRTAFPFTGSVKEHALNRMDELFTRAGIPKDDRRREHYMLLGWIVSIAERVAGYAMRDYNGCMELAMKNAHALGWHPSIINREAVKYFKIMLEDEKDMLDLILSSVPAEYRERFYNNINSFKEAYAKELETREMIREGLIRFNIKVENSKSDGGYCCSDSCINSLLRLHKLLPYPIRMSDEQFISTLKRNDILLITLRKVVNGSDGYDANNDDGNNILGYSKGGPLELYRLRRGTKDENKGKRNTIYLEPISIDYPYWGANGGHLLRYSFILEAKRRGYRFLTAYAHRSVIEERIANGEPIEVICKYDPDRFDYYRYDLSKVDEGYLAREIEHMLRDS
;
A
#
# COMPACT_ATOMS: atom_id res chain seq x y z
N MET A 1 8.93 28.55 3.29
CA MET A 1 7.47 28.52 3.13
C MET A 1 6.95 27.33 3.91
N THR A 2 5.92 27.50 4.74
CA THR A 2 5.20 26.38 5.36
C THR A 2 4.57 25.55 4.25
N VAL A 3 5.14 24.38 3.98
CA VAL A 3 4.60 23.47 2.97
C VAL A 3 3.35 22.83 3.55
N ASN A 4 2.21 23.47 3.28
CA ASN A 4 0.89 23.00 3.71
C ASN A 4 0.63 21.64 3.07
N ASN A 5 0.28 20.64 3.87
CA ASN A 5 -0.33 19.42 3.36
C ASN A 5 -1.75 19.77 2.86
N PRO A 6 -2.05 19.64 1.56
CA PRO A 6 -3.34 19.99 1.00
C PRO A 6 -4.46 19.00 1.37
N LEU A 7 -4.15 17.95 2.13
CA LEU A 7 -5.07 16.92 2.62
C LEU A 7 -5.40 17.02 4.14
N THR A 8 -4.62 17.73 4.97
CA THR A 8 -4.83 17.80 6.44
C THR A 8 -5.31 19.13 6.99
N LEU A 9 -5.40 20.20 6.18
CA LEU A 9 -6.18 21.37 6.61
C LEU A 9 -7.64 20.93 6.80
N PRO A 10 -8.37 21.40 7.84
CA PRO A 10 -9.76 21.03 8.06
C PRO A 10 -10.49 21.18 6.74
N TYR A 11 -10.99 20.05 6.23
CA TYR A 11 -11.48 19.96 4.87
C TYR A 11 -12.43 21.14 4.65
N PRO A 12 -12.11 22.07 3.73
CA PRO A 12 -13.04 23.12 3.42
C PRO A 12 -14.38 22.48 3.08
N TRP A 13 -15.50 23.09 3.42
CA TRP A 13 -16.83 22.52 3.19
C TRP A 13 -17.02 21.97 1.75
N TRP A 14 -16.35 22.59 0.77
CA TRP A 14 -16.35 22.18 -0.63
C TRP A 14 -15.52 20.92 -0.94
N TYR A 15 -14.59 20.48 -0.08
CA TYR A 15 -13.80 19.26 -0.27
C TYR A 15 -14.66 18.01 -0.19
N GLU A 16 -15.53 17.90 0.80
CA GLU A 16 -16.47 16.77 0.89
C GLU A 16 -17.38 16.74 -0.33
N ILE A 17 -17.85 17.91 -0.79
CA ILE A 17 -18.68 18.04 -1.98
C ILE A 17 -17.87 17.60 -3.21
N TYR A 18 -16.63 18.05 -3.35
CA TYR A 18 -15.73 17.61 -4.41
C TYR A 18 -15.52 16.09 -4.39
N GLN A 19 -15.29 15.48 -3.22
CA GLN A 19 -15.10 14.03 -3.14
C GLN A 19 -16.37 13.29 -3.52
N ARG A 20 -17.55 13.78 -3.10
CA ARG A 20 -18.83 13.21 -3.54
C ARG A 20 -19.02 13.30 -5.06
N ILE A 21 -18.63 14.41 -5.68
CA ILE A 21 -18.70 14.57 -7.15
C ILE A 21 -17.67 13.68 -7.85
N LYS A 22 -16.40 13.70 -7.40
CA LYS A 22 -15.31 12.90 -7.95
C LYS A 22 -15.63 11.40 -7.90
N LEU A 23 -16.16 10.96 -6.76
CA LEU A 23 -16.55 9.58 -6.52
C LEU A 23 -17.97 9.28 -7.03
N ALA A 24 -18.67 10.21 -7.70
CA ALA A 24 -20.03 9.97 -8.17
C ALA A 24 -20.14 8.73 -9.09
N PRO A 25 -19.23 8.49 -10.05
CA PRO A 25 -19.24 7.26 -10.83
C PRO A 25 -19.08 6.01 -9.96
N TRP A 26 -18.16 6.06 -8.99
CA TRP A 26 -17.95 4.95 -8.06
C TRP A 26 -19.17 4.72 -7.15
N TRP A 27 -19.77 5.78 -6.61
CA TRP A 27 -20.98 5.72 -5.79
C TRP A 27 -22.14 5.11 -6.57
N PHE A 28 -22.26 5.40 -7.86
CA PHE A 28 -23.25 4.77 -8.73
C PHE A 28 -22.99 3.26 -8.86
N SER A 29 -21.76 2.86 -9.19
CA SER A 29 -21.36 1.44 -9.23
C SER A 29 -21.55 0.73 -7.89
N TYR A 30 -21.28 1.42 -6.77
CA TYR A 30 -21.49 0.90 -5.42
C TYR A 30 -22.97 0.69 -5.12
N LYS A 31 -23.82 1.67 -5.42
CA LYS A 31 -25.28 1.56 -5.21
C LYS A 31 -25.95 0.53 -6.12
N LEU A 32 -25.35 0.21 -7.27
CA LEU A 32 -25.80 -0.86 -8.14
C LEU A 32 -25.29 -2.26 -7.73
N GLY A 33 -24.47 -2.38 -6.68
CA GLY A 33 -23.92 -3.68 -6.26
C GLY A 33 -22.76 -4.18 -7.11
N ILE A 34 -22.15 -3.33 -7.94
CA ILE A 34 -21.12 -3.74 -8.92
C ILE A 34 -19.71 -3.61 -8.33
N SER A 35 -19.48 -2.62 -7.47
CA SER A 35 -18.15 -2.39 -6.88
C SER A 35 -17.73 -3.52 -5.94
N LYS A 36 -16.41 -3.75 -5.80
CA LYS A 36 -15.84 -4.72 -4.84
C LYS A 36 -16.39 -4.50 -3.42
N GLN A 37 -16.51 -3.25 -2.99
CA GLN A 37 -16.99 -2.89 -1.65
C GLN A 37 -18.45 -3.26 -1.45
N ALA A 38 -19.30 -3.08 -2.47
CA ALA A 38 -20.70 -3.47 -2.41
C ALA A 38 -20.86 -5.01 -2.34
N LEU A 39 -20.11 -5.75 -3.16
CA LEU A 39 -20.11 -7.22 -3.14
C LEU A 39 -19.65 -7.77 -1.78
N LEU A 40 -18.65 -7.14 -1.17
CA LEU A 40 -18.16 -7.54 0.14
C LEU A 40 -19.14 -7.14 1.26
N GLN A 41 -19.75 -5.94 1.17
CA GLN A 41 -20.83 -5.53 2.06
C GLN A 41 -21.97 -6.54 2.08
N ASP A 42 -22.44 -7.00 0.92
CA ASP A 42 -23.54 -7.96 0.85
C ASP A 42 -23.16 -9.28 1.53
N LYS A 43 -21.94 -9.79 1.30
CA LYS A 43 -21.42 -10.98 2.00
C LYS A 43 -21.35 -10.80 3.52
N ILE A 44 -20.92 -9.63 3.99
CA ILE A 44 -20.87 -9.31 5.43
C ILE A 44 -22.28 -9.28 6.00
N ILE A 45 -23.23 -8.64 5.32
CA ILE A 45 -24.63 -8.54 5.79
C ILE A 45 -25.25 -9.93 5.86
N ASP A 46 -25.13 -10.74 4.81
CA ASP A 46 -25.68 -12.09 4.77
C ASP A 46 -25.12 -12.94 5.91
N LEU A 47 -23.80 -12.91 6.11
CA LEU A 47 -23.14 -13.64 7.19
C LEU A 47 -23.56 -13.13 8.58
N ALA A 48 -23.56 -11.82 8.79
CA ALA A 48 -23.98 -11.18 10.03
C ALA A 48 -25.42 -11.54 10.42
N VAL A 49 -26.33 -11.55 9.45
CA VAL A 49 -27.73 -11.93 9.68
C VAL A 49 -27.84 -13.42 10.00
N ASN A 50 -27.10 -14.26 9.27
CA ASN A 50 -27.08 -15.71 9.50
C ASN A 50 -26.56 -16.10 10.89
N ILE A 51 -25.64 -15.32 11.47
CA ILE A 51 -25.14 -15.51 12.85
C ILE A 51 -26.03 -14.84 13.91
N GLY A 52 -27.06 -14.09 13.52
CA GLY A 52 -28.08 -13.54 14.43
C GLY A 52 -27.96 -12.04 14.74
N LEU A 53 -27.19 -11.28 13.95
CA LEU A 53 -27.18 -9.81 14.01
C LEU A 53 -28.38 -9.21 13.27
N GLN A 54 -28.78 -7.99 13.66
CA GLN A 54 -29.91 -7.29 13.05
C GLN A 54 -29.55 -6.72 11.67
N ASP A 55 -30.15 -7.23 10.59
CA ASP A 55 -29.91 -6.81 9.19
C ASP A 55 -29.84 -5.29 9.01
N ARG A 56 -30.92 -4.59 9.37
CA ARG A 56 -31.02 -3.13 9.18
C ARG A 56 -29.91 -2.39 9.91
N TRP A 57 -29.59 -2.79 11.14
CA TRP A 57 -28.54 -2.16 11.92
C TRP A 57 -27.15 -2.40 11.31
N VAL A 58 -26.84 -3.65 10.94
CA VAL A 58 -25.57 -4.01 10.29
C VAL A 58 -25.38 -3.19 9.01
N ARG A 59 -26.41 -3.15 8.16
CA ARG A 59 -26.40 -2.39 6.90
C ARG A 59 -26.16 -0.89 7.14
N ASP A 60 -26.80 -0.31 8.15
CA ASP A 60 -26.66 1.12 8.48
C ASP A 60 -25.25 1.45 9.00
N VAL A 61 -24.66 0.58 9.82
CA VAL A 61 -23.29 0.75 10.34
C VAL A 61 -22.26 0.65 9.21
N ILE A 62 -22.35 -0.36 8.34
CA ILE A 62 -21.41 -0.52 7.20
C ILE A 62 -21.52 0.65 6.23
N ASN A 63 -22.74 1.05 5.88
CA ASN A 63 -22.95 2.21 4.99
C ASN A 63 -22.36 3.49 5.59
N PHE A 64 -22.47 3.66 6.91
CA PHE A 64 -21.86 4.79 7.59
C PHE A 64 -20.33 4.75 7.48
N ALA A 65 -19.69 3.62 7.79
CA ALA A 65 -18.24 3.47 7.67
C ALA A 65 -17.74 3.79 6.26
N ILE A 66 -18.32 3.15 5.23
CA ILE A 66 -17.98 3.37 3.82
C ILE A 66 -18.11 4.85 3.44
N THR A 67 -19.17 5.49 3.88
CA THR A 67 -19.44 6.90 3.60
C THR A 67 -18.40 7.82 4.21
N GLU A 68 -18.03 7.59 5.47
CA GLU A 68 -17.08 8.45 6.17
C GLU A 68 -15.65 8.27 5.66
N PHE A 69 -15.20 7.04 5.41
CA PHE A 69 -13.91 6.79 4.75
C PHE A 69 -13.83 7.50 3.39
N SER A 70 -14.86 7.33 2.56
CA SER A 70 -14.89 7.89 1.19
C SER A 70 -14.85 9.42 1.18
N LYS A 71 -15.66 10.09 2.00
CA LYS A 71 -15.70 11.56 2.04
C LYS A 71 -14.38 12.18 2.50
N LYS A 72 -13.61 11.44 3.29
CA LYS A 72 -12.32 11.87 3.85
C LYS A 72 -11.13 11.44 3.01
N GLY A 73 -11.36 10.89 1.82
CA GLY A 73 -10.29 10.52 0.90
C GLY A 73 -9.53 9.26 1.30
N LEU A 74 -10.11 8.45 2.21
CA LEU A 74 -9.62 7.12 2.61
C LEU A 74 -10.48 6.01 1.96
N GLY A 75 -11.14 6.34 0.85
CA GLY A 75 -11.95 5.42 0.07
C GLY A 75 -11.12 4.53 -0.86
N PRO A 76 -11.74 3.94 -1.89
CA PRO A 76 -11.10 2.99 -2.80
C PRO A 76 -9.90 3.53 -3.60
N ASP A 77 -9.80 4.86 -3.73
CA ASP A 77 -8.76 5.56 -4.47
C ASP A 77 -7.59 6.03 -3.57
N TYR A 78 -7.63 5.71 -2.27
CA TYR A 78 -6.56 6.00 -1.34
C TYR A 78 -5.39 5.03 -1.51
N TYR A 79 -4.16 5.56 -1.46
CA TYR A 79 -2.97 4.76 -1.74
C TYR A 79 -2.58 3.82 -0.60
N GLY A 80 -2.73 4.28 0.63
CA GLY A 80 -2.34 3.53 1.81
C GLY A 80 -3.20 2.29 2.05
N TYR A 81 -2.68 1.42 2.92
CA TYR A 81 -3.29 0.12 3.19
C TYR A 81 -4.57 0.23 4.02
N HIS A 82 -4.53 1.02 5.10
CA HIS A 82 -5.62 1.14 6.07
C HIS A 82 -6.73 2.03 5.50
N ASN A 83 -7.59 1.40 4.71
CA ASN A 83 -8.66 2.00 3.92
C ASN A 83 -9.93 1.15 4.02
N ILE A 84 -11.01 1.60 3.40
CA ILE A 84 -12.30 0.91 3.55
C ILE A 84 -12.31 -0.55 3.06
N ASP A 85 -11.46 -0.93 2.09
CA ASP A 85 -11.37 -2.33 1.67
C ASP A 85 -10.80 -3.19 2.79
N HIS A 86 -9.79 -2.70 3.50
CA HIS A 86 -9.18 -3.39 4.65
C HIS A 86 -10.21 -3.61 5.76
N GLU A 87 -10.95 -2.58 6.17
CA GLU A 87 -11.97 -2.72 7.23
C GLU A 87 -13.02 -3.76 6.87
N LEU A 88 -13.49 -3.77 5.61
CA LEU A 88 -14.50 -4.72 5.16
C LEU A 88 -13.93 -6.15 5.08
N GLU A 89 -12.69 -6.32 4.61
CA GLU A 89 -12.00 -7.61 4.57
C GLU A 89 -11.79 -8.18 5.99
N ALA A 90 -11.30 -7.34 6.92
CA ALA A 90 -11.13 -7.67 8.33
C ALA A 90 -12.47 -8.05 9.00
N THR A 91 -13.52 -7.27 8.75
CA THR A 91 -14.87 -7.54 9.28
C THR A 91 -15.41 -8.87 8.76
N TYR A 92 -15.36 -9.08 7.44
CA TYR A 92 -15.84 -10.31 6.82
C TYR A 92 -15.13 -11.55 7.39
N PHE A 93 -13.80 -11.49 7.48
CA PHE A 93 -13.00 -12.60 7.98
C PHE A 93 -13.26 -12.88 9.47
N THR A 94 -13.40 -11.83 10.29
CA THR A 94 -13.77 -11.95 11.70
C THR A 94 -15.15 -12.60 11.86
N LEU A 95 -16.12 -12.26 11.01
CA LEU A 95 -17.45 -12.88 11.04
C LEU A 95 -17.43 -14.36 10.61
N LEU A 96 -16.57 -14.76 9.68
CA LEU A 96 -16.40 -16.18 9.31
C LEU A 96 -15.94 -17.00 10.51
N VAL A 97 -14.97 -16.46 11.25
CA VAL A 97 -14.47 -17.07 12.49
C VAL A 97 -15.60 -17.13 13.53
N ALA A 98 -16.33 -16.03 13.72
CA ALA A 98 -17.43 -15.96 14.67
C ALA A 98 -18.56 -16.96 14.36
N ASP A 99 -18.85 -17.19 13.08
CA ASP A 99 -19.84 -18.19 12.64
C ASP A 99 -19.46 -19.61 13.08
N THR A 100 -18.20 -19.99 12.87
CA THR A 100 -17.70 -21.32 13.30
C THR A 100 -17.65 -21.43 14.83
N LEU A 101 -17.31 -20.34 15.52
CA LEU A 101 -17.23 -20.30 16.99
C LEU A 101 -18.57 -20.00 17.66
N ARG A 102 -19.69 -19.96 16.92
CA ARG A 102 -21.01 -19.50 17.40
C ARG A 102 -21.48 -20.19 18.68
N SER A 103 -21.16 -21.47 18.88
CA SER A 103 -21.54 -22.22 20.10
C SER A 103 -20.78 -21.78 21.36
N ARG A 104 -19.67 -21.05 21.20
CA ARG A 104 -18.80 -20.54 22.27
C ARG A 104 -18.94 -19.03 22.47
N LEU A 105 -19.74 -18.36 21.63
CA LEU A 105 -19.93 -16.92 21.64
C LEU A 105 -21.35 -16.57 22.06
N SER A 106 -21.48 -15.57 22.91
CA SER A 106 -22.76 -14.95 23.21
C SER A 106 -23.21 -14.05 22.04
N LYS A 107 -24.49 -13.69 22.03
CA LYS A 107 -25.01 -12.73 21.04
C LYS A 107 -24.28 -11.38 21.12
N ASP A 108 -23.94 -10.94 22.32
CA ASP A 108 -23.22 -9.68 22.54
C ASP A 108 -21.80 -9.75 21.97
N ASP A 109 -21.12 -10.90 22.11
CA ASP A 109 -19.78 -11.10 21.53
C ASP A 109 -19.79 -10.92 20.02
N LEU A 110 -20.85 -11.34 19.33
CA LEU A 110 -20.99 -11.15 17.88
C LEU A 110 -21.09 -9.66 17.51
N TYR A 111 -21.82 -8.87 18.30
CA TYR A 111 -21.87 -7.41 18.11
C TYR A 111 -20.52 -6.75 18.40
N TYR A 112 -19.82 -7.18 19.45
CA TYR A 112 -18.48 -6.68 19.78
C TYR A 112 -17.47 -7.00 18.67
N LEU A 113 -17.43 -8.24 18.18
CA LEU A 113 -16.54 -8.66 17.10
C LEU A 113 -16.82 -7.91 15.80
N PHE A 114 -18.09 -7.79 15.40
CA PHE A 114 -18.49 -7.02 14.21
C PHE A 114 -18.07 -5.55 14.32
N PHE A 115 -18.37 -4.92 15.46
CA PHE A 115 -18.15 -3.49 15.63
C PHE A 115 -16.66 -3.16 15.78
N ALA A 116 -15.91 -3.97 16.55
CA ALA A 116 -14.47 -3.78 16.72
C ALA A 116 -13.72 -4.01 15.41
N SER A 117 -14.01 -5.08 14.66
CA SER A 117 -13.32 -5.36 13.39
C SER A 117 -13.56 -4.31 12.31
N LEU A 118 -14.77 -3.72 12.24
CA LEU A 118 -15.09 -2.67 11.26
C LEU A 118 -14.46 -1.30 11.59
N PHE A 119 -14.13 -1.07 12.85
CA PHE A 119 -13.68 0.23 13.33
C PHE A 119 -12.27 0.22 13.95
N HIS A 120 -11.56 -0.91 13.96
CA HIS A 120 -10.25 -1.04 14.62
C HIS A 120 -9.23 -0.04 14.10
N ASP A 121 -9.26 0.23 12.80
CA ASP A 121 -8.35 1.13 12.10
C ASP A 121 -9.06 2.41 11.63
N PHE A 122 -10.24 2.71 12.19
CA PHE A 122 -11.03 3.88 11.80
C PHE A 122 -10.49 5.19 12.39
N ASP A 123 -9.37 5.63 11.82
CA ASP A 123 -8.77 6.95 12.05
C ASP A 123 -8.94 7.84 10.80
N PRO A 124 -10.10 8.49 10.66
CA PRO A 124 -10.36 9.38 9.54
C PRO A 124 -9.57 10.70 9.56
N LEU A 125 -8.80 10.97 10.63
CA LEU A 125 -7.97 12.17 10.78
C LEU A 125 -6.47 11.83 10.76
N LYS A 126 -6.12 10.60 10.37
CA LYS A 126 -4.76 10.08 10.49
C LYS A 126 -3.72 10.98 9.79
N ASP A 127 -2.67 11.33 10.53
CA ASP A 127 -1.48 12.02 10.02
C ASP A 127 -0.48 11.03 9.37
N PHE A 128 -0.67 9.73 9.59
CA PHE A 128 0.17 8.63 9.10
C PHE A 128 -0.72 7.52 8.57
N ASP A 129 -0.21 6.70 7.64
CA ASP A 129 -1.06 5.64 7.06
C ASP A 129 -1.49 4.60 8.10
N ARG A 130 -0.57 4.23 9.01
CA ARG A 130 -0.88 3.38 10.15
C ARG A 130 -1.71 4.18 11.18
N PRO A 131 -2.89 3.68 11.59
CA PRO A 131 -3.71 4.34 12.59
C PRO A 131 -3.04 4.29 13.97
N ASN A 132 -3.40 5.26 14.80
CA ASN A 132 -3.04 5.30 16.21
C ASN A 132 -4.29 4.94 17.02
N GLU A 133 -4.17 3.96 17.92
CA GLU A 133 -5.27 3.48 18.76
C GLU A 133 -5.87 4.62 19.62
N ASP A 134 -5.06 5.60 20.04
CA ASP A 134 -5.54 6.82 20.74
C ASP A 134 -6.45 7.67 19.83
N SER A 135 -6.08 7.83 18.56
CA SER A 135 -6.86 8.58 17.57
C SER A 135 -8.18 7.88 17.24
N VAL A 136 -8.13 6.55 17.08
CA VAL A 136 -9.32 5.71 16.89
C VAL A 136 -10.24 5.85 18.09
N GLU A 137 -9.72 5.68 19.31
CA GLU A 137 -10.48 5.88 20.54
C GLU A 137 -11.17 7.25 20.57
N TRP A 138 -10.41 8.32 20.29
CA TRP A 138 -10.97 9.67 20.27
C TRP A 138 -12.12 9.77 19.26
N PHE A 139 -11.96 9.22 18.05
CA PHE A 139 -12.99 9.31 17.02
C PHE A 139 -14.26 8.55 17.41
N LEU A 140 -14.13 7.32 17.91
CA LEU A 140 -15.27 6.50 18.32
C LEU A 140 -16.11 7.18 19.40
N ARG A 141 -15.45 7.84 20.35
CA ARG A 141 -16.12 8.59 21.42
C ARG A 141 -16.80 9.87 20.95
N ASN A 142 -16.20 10.58 19.99
CA ASN A 142 -16.67 11.89 19.57
C ASN A 142 -17.63 11.85 18.38
N ASN A 143 -17.81 10.69 17.73
CA ASN A 143 -18.76 10.54 16.66
C ASN A 143 -20.16 10.14 17.17
N LYS A 144 -21.09 11.10 17.16
CA LYS A 144 -22.48 10.90 17.62
C LYS A 144 -23.22 9.74 16.95
N ARG A 145 -22.89 9.37 15.70
CA ARG A 145 -23.55 8.25 15.02
C ARG A 145 -23.02 6.91 15.51
N ILE A 146 -21.70 6.79 15.69
CA ILE A 146 -21.06 5.58 16.25
C ILE A 146 -21.59 5.30 17.64
N VAL A 147 -21.62 6.32 18.51
CA VAL A 147 -22.17 6.20 19.87
C VAL A 147 -23.61 5.70 19.83
N LYS A 148 -24.46 6.27 18.97
CA LYS A 148 -25.85 5.82 18.80
C LYS A 148 -25.97 4.39 18.28
N PHE A 149 -25.08 3.97 17.38
CA PHE A 149 -25.07 2.59 16.89
C PHE A 149 -24.73 1.61 18.01
N ALA A 150 -23.75 1.93 18.84
CA ALA A 150 -23.37 1.11 19.99
C ALA A 150 -24.49 1.05 21.04
N GLU A 151 -25.07 2.21 21.42
CA GLU A 151 -26.18 2.30 22.38
C GLU A 151 -27.40 1.50 21.92
N TYR A 152 -27.74 1.54 20.62
CA TYR A 152 -28.92 0.86 20.08
C TYR A 152 -28.90 -0.66 20.29
N VAL A 153 -27.72 -1.29 20.27
CA VAL A 153 -27.54 -2.73 20.50
C VAL A 153 -27.02 -3.06 21.91
N GLY A 154 -26.87 -2.06 22.78
CA GLY A 154 -26.38 -2.26 24.14
C GLY A 154 -24.88 -2.53 24.26
N LEU A 155 -24.07 -2.15 23.25
CA LEU A 155 -22.62 -2.26 23.32
C LEU A 155 -22.02 -1.22 24.28
N ASN A 156 -21.08 -1.65 25.12
CA ASN A 156 -20.24 -0.76 25.89
C ASN A 156 -19.02 -0.35 25.05
N LEU A 157 -18.95 0.94 24.70
CA LEU A 157 -17.88 1.45 23.84
C LEU A 157 -16.49 1.30 24.47
N ASP A 158 -16.36 1.32 25.79
CA ASP A 158 -15.06 1.10 26.45
C ASP A 158 -14.54 -0.32 26.21
N ILE A 159 -15.43 -1.33 26.14
CA ILE A 159 -15.05 -2.72 25.82
C ILE A 159 -14.64 -2.84 24.35
N VAL A 160 -15.38 -2.20 23.44
CA VAL A 160 -15.00 -2.12 22.01
C VAL A 160 -13.60 -1.53 21.88
N ILE A 161 -13.35 -0.39 22.52
CA ILE A 161 -12.06 0.29 22.46
C ILE A 161 -10.97 -0.60 23.07
N ALA A 162 -11.23 -1.30 24.17
CA ALA A 162 -10.26 -2.22 24.77
C ALA A 162 -9.89 -3.37 23.80
N MET A 163 -10.85 -3.89 23.03
CA MET A 163 -10.59 -4.86 21.98
C MET A 163 -9.72 -4.29 20.85
N ILE A 164 -9.89 -3.02 20.50
CA ILE A 164 -9.07 -2.33 19.50
C ILE A 164 -7.63 -2.14 20.00
N TYR A 165 -7.41 -1.75 21.26
CA TYR A 165 -6.03 -1.70 21.79
C TYR A 165 -5.30 -3.05 21.73
N ARG A 166 -6.04 -4.17 21.72
CA ARG A 166 -5.47 -5.51 21.55
C ARG A 166 -5.00 -5.78 20.11
N THR A 167 -5.42 -5.01 19.11
CA THR A 167 -4.99 -5.16 17.71
C THR A 167 -3.65 -4.50 17.41
N ALA A 168 -3.10 -3.70 18.33
CA ALA A 168 -1.79 -3.06 18.17
C ALA A 168 -0.69 -4.09 17.83
N PHE A 169 0.07 -3.82 16.75
CA PHE A 169 1.10 -4.73 16.26
C PHE A 169 2.48 -4.06 16.05
N PRO A 170 3.61 -4.68 16.43
CA PRO A 170 3.72 -5.91 17.21
C PRO A 170 3.23 -5.68 18.65
N PHE A 171 2.47 -6.65 19.19
CA PHE A 171 1.96 -6.58 20.55
C PHE A 171 3.05 -7.00 21.56
N THR A 172 4.16 -6.25 21.59
CA THR A 172 5.34 -6.51 22.43
C THR A 172 5.93 -5.20 22.98
N GLY A 173 6.82 -5.30 23.97
CA GLY A 173 7.53 -4.15 24.55
C GLY A 173 6.60 -3.03 25.05
N SER A 174 7.00 -1.78 24.80
CA SER A 174 6.24 -0.59 25.23
C SER A 174 4.85 -0.48 24.61
N VAL A 175 4.66 -1.00 23.38
CA VAL A 175 3.34 -1.03 22.72
C VAL A 175 2.38 -1.91 23.51
N LYS A 176 2.81 -3.11 23.90
CA LYS A 176 2.02 -4.03 24.73
C LYS A 176 1.72 -3.44 26.10
N GLU A 177 2.73 -2.85 26.76
CA GLU A 177 2.54 -2.24 28.08
C GLU A 177 1.51 -1.11 28.05
N HIS A 178 1.62 -0.22 27.07
CA HIS A 178 0.67 0.87 26.87
C HIS A 178 -0.75 0.34 26.62
N ALA A 179 -0.90 -0.59 25.67
CA ALA A 179 -2.19 -1.18 25.34
C ALA A 179 -2.83 -1.88 26.55
N LEU A 180 -2.08 -2.71 27.29
CA LEU A 180 -2.60 -3.42 28.46
C LEU A 180 -3.02 -2.46 29.58
N ASN A 181 -2.24 -1.41 29.84
CA ASN A 181 -2.59 -0.40 30.82
C ASN A 181 -3.89 0.31 30.42
N ARG A 182 -4.02 0.70 29.15
CA ARG A 182 -5.22 1.35 28.67
C ARG A 182 -6.44 0.43 28.70
N MET A 183 -6.27 -0.85 28.35
CA MET A 183 -7.33 -1.87 28.47
C MET A 183 -7.81 -2.05 29.92
N ASP A 184 -6.90 -2.07 30.91
CA ASP A 184 -7.26 -2.17 32.34
C ASP A 184 -8.15 -0.99 32.79
N GLU A 185 -7.81 0.23 32.35
CA GLU A 185 -8.60 1.43 32.61
C GLU A 185 -9.99 1.34 31.96
N LEU A 186 -10.04 0.92 30.69
CA LEU A 186 -11.27 0.82 29.92
C LEU A 186 -12.23 -0.23 30.51
N PHE A 187 -11.72 -1.41 30.89
CA PHE A 187 -12.54 -2.41 31.58
C PHE A 187 -13.06 -1.90 32.93
N THR A 188 -12.27 -1.13 33.65
CA THR A 188 -12.70 -0.49 34.91
C THR A 188 -13.83 0.52 34.65
N ARG A 189 -13.72 1.35 33.61
CA ARG A 189 -14.79 2.30 33.20
C ARG A 189 -16.04 1.59 32.73
N ALA A 190 -15.89 0.43 32.08
CA ALA A 190 -17.00 -0.44 31.71
C ALA A 190 -17.69 -1.14 32.90
N GLY A 191 -17.20 -0.93 34.13
CA GLY A 191 -17.76 -1.54 35.33
C GLY A 191 -17.38 -3.01 35.52
N ILE A 192 -16.28 -3.47 34.91
CA ILE A 192 -15.77 -4.83 35.06
C ILE A 192 -14.64 -4.83 36.12
N PRO A 193 -14.79 -5.49 37.28
CA PRO A 193 -13.73 -5.58 38.30
C PRO A 193 -12.43 -6.23 37.79
N LYS A 194 -11.30 -5.98 38.46
CA LYS A 194 -9.97 -6.47 38.02
C LYS A 194 -9.83 -7.99 38.01
N ASP A 195 -10.53 -8.66 38.91
CA ASP A 195 -10.53 -10.11 39.12
C ASP A 195 -11.65 -10.84 38.33
N ASP A 196 -12.42 -10.10 37.52
CA ASP A 196 -13.52 -10.64 36.74
C ASP A 196 -13.03 -11.31 35.45
N ARG A 197 -13.41 -12.58 35.26
CA ARG A 197 -13.07 -13.40 34.07
C ARG A 197 -13.55 -12.79 32.75
N ARG A 198 -14.54 -11.89 32.77
CA ARG A 198 -14.99 -11.16 31.57
C ARG A 198 -13.86 -10.35 30.93
N ARG A 199 -12.86 -9.88 31.70
CA ARG A 199 -11.70 -9.17 31.13
C ARG A 199 -10.90 -10.08 30.21
N GLU A 200 -10.57 -11.29 30.67
CA GLU A 200 -9.87 -12.29 29.87
C GLU A 200 -10.67 -12.67 28.61
N HIS A 201 -11.98 -12.81 28.75
CA HIS A 201 -12.88 -13.06 27.62
C HIS A 201 -12.84 -11.95 26.55
N TYR A 202 -12.97 -10.68 26.94
CA TYR A 202 -12.89 -9.57 25.97
C TYR A 202 -11.48 -9.39 25.39
N MET A 203 -10.43 -9.69 26.16
CA MET A 203 -9.06 -9.76 25.64
C MET A 203 -8.92 -10.85 24.57
N LEU A 204 -9.55 -12.01 24.78
CA LEU A 204 -9.60 -13.09 23.79
C LEU A 204 -10.33 -12.65 22.52
N LEU A 205 -11.48 -11.97 22.64
CA LEU A 205 -12.18 -11.42 21.46
C LEU A 205 -11.34 -10.40 20.70
N GLY A 206 -10.63 -9.50 21.41
CA GLY A 206 -9.69 -8.56 20.77
C GLY A 206 -8.52 -9.27 20.07
N TRP A 207 -8.03 -10.37 20.63
CA TRP A 207 -6.99 -11.17 20.00
C TRP A 207 -7.49 -11.90 18.74
N ILE A 208 -8.74 -12.37 18.75
CA ILE A 208 -9.40 -12.90 17.56
C ILE A 208 -9.42 -11.85 16.45
N VAL A 209 -9.85 -10.61 16.75
CA VAL A 209 -9.86 -9.50 15.76
C VAL A 209 -8.45 -9.23 15.24
N SER A 210 -7.45 -9.14 16.13
CA SER A 210 -6.05 -8.87 15.77
C SER A 210 -5.46 -9.89 14.80
N ILE A 211 -5.76 -11.18 14.96
CA ILE A 211 -5.25 -12.21 14.05
C ILE A 211 -6.12 -12.31 12.81
N ALA A 212 -7.45 -12.20 12.94
CA ALA A 212 -8.37 -12.28 11.82
C ALA A 212 -8.10 -11.17 10.77
N GLU A 213 -7.88 -9.93 11.18
CA GLU A 213 -7.57 -8.83 10.25
C GLU A 213 -6.24 -9.08 9.50
N ARG A 214 -5.20 -9.52 10.22
CA ARG A 214 -3.88 -9.82 9.65
C ARG A 214 -3.92 -10.99 8.69
N VAL A 215 -4.67 -12.04 9.02
CA VAL A 215 -4.85 -13.20 8.16
C VAL A 215 -5.68 -12.83 6.94
N ALA A 216 -6.74 -12.03 7.09
CA ALA A 216 -7.63 -11.63 5.99
C ALA A 216 -6.84 -11.02 4.81
N GLY A 217 -5.91 -10.10 5.11
CA GLY A 217 -5.07 -9.44 4.10
C GLY A 217 -4.25 -10.40 3.24
N TYR A 218 -3.86 -11.55 3.78
CA TYR A 218 -3.05 -12.57 3.10
C TYR A 218 -3.81 -13.84 2.71
N ALA A 219 -5.06 -14.01 3.15
CA ALA A 219 -5.89 -15.17 2.83
C ALA A 219 -6.91 -14.86 1.73
N MET A 220 -7.38 -13.61 1.64
CA MET A 220 -8.43 -13.22 0.69
C MET A 220 -7.93 -12.91 -0.72
N ARG A 221 -6.60 -12.85 -0.92
CA ARG A 221 -5.96 -12.39 -2.17
C ARG A 221 -4.95 -13.40 -2.69
N ASP A 222 -4.69 -13.37 -3.99
CA ASP A 222 -3.57 -14.10 -4.57
C ASP A 222 -2.22 -13.46 -4.18
N TYR A 223 -1.12 -14.09 -4.60
CA TYR A 223 0.21 -13.60 -4.27
C TYR A 223 0.46 -12.16 -4.75
N ASN A 224 -0.03 -11.78 -5.93
CA ASN A 224 0.12 -10.42 -6.45
C ASN A 224 -0.58 -9.39 -5.56
N GLY A 225 -1.82 -9.67 -5.13
CA GLY A 225 -2.54 -8.82 -4.19
C GLY A 225 -1.88 -8.75 -2.80
N CYS A 226 -1.21 -9.82 -2.38
CA CYS A 226 -0.44 -9.84 -1.13
C CYS A 226 0.88 -9.06 -1.25
N MET A 227 1.55 -9.11 -2.40
CA MET A 227 2.74 -8.30 -2.67
C MET A 227 2.38 -6.82 -2.71
N GLU A 228 1.27 -6.45 -3.36
CA GLU A 228 0.78 -5.06 -3.33
C GLU A 228 0.52 -4.59 -1.89
N LEU A 229 -0.07 -5.44 -1.06
CA LEU A 229 -0.25 -5.18 0.37
C LEU A 229 1.09 -4.94 1.09
N ALA A 230 2.06 -5.84 0.90
CA ALA A 230 3.38 -5.70 1.51
C ALA A 230 4.11 -4.42 1.06
N MET A 231 3.97 -4.02 -0.21
CA MET A 231 4.52 -2.76 -0.74
C MET A 231 3.85 -1.53 -0.12
N LYS A 232 2.52 -1.55 0.09
CA LYS A 232 1.81 -0.45 0.77
C LYS A 232 2.25 -0.32 2.24
N ASN A 233 2.40 -1.44 2.95
CA ASN A 233 2.91 -1.43 4.32
C ASN A 233 4.36 -0.92 4.39
N ALA A 234 5.21 -1.37 3.47
CA ALA A 234 6.58 -0.88 3.37
C ALA A 234 6.61 0.63 3.10
N HIS A 235 5.72 1.14 2.24
CA HIS A 235 5.59 2.57 2.00
C HIS A 235 5.19 3.34 3.27
N ALA A 236 4.16 2.87 3.99
CA ALA A 236 3.72 3.48 5.24
C ALA A 236 4.85 3.57 6.30
N LEU A 237 5.73 2.56 6.31
CA LEU A 237 6.87 2.48 7.23
C LEU A 237 8.15 3.16 6.69
N GLY A 238 8.11 3.70 5.45
CA GLY A 238 9.28 4.28 4.79
C GLY A 238 10.39 3.27 4.50
N TRP A 239 10.06 1.99 4.38
CA TRP A 239 11.02 0.92 4.09
C TRP A 239 11.51 0.96 2.64
N HIS A 240 12.78 0.63 2.46
CA HIS A 240 13.34 0.41 1.13
C HIS A 240 12.77 -0.89 0.51
N PRO A 241 12.47 -0.95 -0.81
CA PRO A 241 11.89 -2.14 -1.42
C PRO A 241 12.68 -3.43 -1.20
N SER A 242 14.01 -3.33 -1.12
CA SER A 242 14.93 -4.48 -0.96
C SER A 242 14.81 -5.26 0.35
N ILE A 243 14.01 -4.77 1.30
CA ILE A 243 13.76 -5.46 2.57
C ILE A 243 12.34 -6.02 2.67
N ILE A 244 11.45 -5.74 1.70
CA ILE A 244 10.03 -6.12 1.76
C ILE A 244 9.85 -7.63 1.97
N ASN A 245 10.47 -8.45 1.11
CA ASN A 245 10.35 -9.91 1.21
C ASN A 245 10.93 -10.44 2.52
N ARG A 246 12.09 -9.92 2.95
CA ARG A 246 12.72 -10.28 4.22
C ARG A 246 11.81 -9.97 5.42
N GLU A 247 11.27 -8.75 5.48
CA GLU A 247 10.43 -8.33 6.58
C GLU A 247 9.05 -9.03 6.54
N ALA A 248 8.50 -9.33 5.37
CA ALA A 248 7.31 -10.16 5.24
C ALA A 248 7.54 -11.59 5.79
N VAL A 249 8.67 -12.22 5.45
CA VAL A 249 9.03 -13.55 6.01
C VAL A 249 9.16 -13.50 7.54
N LYS A 250 9.78 -12.45 8.09
CA LYS A 250 9.84 -12.25 9.56
C LYS A 250 8.46 -12.06 10.18
N TYR A 251 7.60 -11.27 9.54
CA TYR A 251 6.24 -11.03 9.98
C TYR A 251 5.44 -12.34 10.06
N PHE A 252 5.51 -13.19 9.03
CA PHE A 252 4.86 -14.50 9.07
C PHE A 252 5.47 -15.44 10.10
N LYS A 253 6.77 -15.35 10.35
CA LYS A 253 7.43 -16.13 11.41
C LYS A 253 6.83 -15.81 12.78
N ILE A 254 6.62 -14.52 13.10
CA ILE A 254 5.96 -14.10 14.34
C ILE A 254 4.56 -14.74 14.45
N MET A 255 3.76 -14.68 13.39
CA MET A 255 2.42 -15.31 13.40
C MET A 255 2.46 -16.83 13.60
N LEU A 256 3.40 -17.52 12.94
CA LEU A 256 3.51 -18.98 12.95
C LEU A 256 4.14 -19.54 14.24
N GLU A 257 4.95 -18.75 14.94
CA GLU A 257 5.67 -19.19 16.14
C GLU A 257 5.06 -18.58 17.42
N ASP A 258 4.97 -17.25 17.49
CA ASP A 258 4.59 -16.53 18.71
C ASP A 258 3.06 -16.48 18.92
N GLU A 259 2.29 -16.54 17.84
CA GLU A 259 0.81 -16.44 17.86
C GLU A 259 0.10 -17.69 17.34
N LYS A 260 0.84 -18.81 17.30
CA LYS A 260 0.43 -20.07 16.67
C LYS A 260 -0.95 -20.54 17.12
N ASP A 261 -1.21 -20.58 18.43
CA ASP A 261 -2.47 -21.13 18.96
C ASP A 261 -3.69 -20.35 18.46
N MET A 262 -3.59 -19.02 18.42
CA MET A 262 -4.65 -18.16 17.90
C MET A 262 -4.73 -18.28 16.38
N LEU A 263 -3.60 -18.31 15.67
CA LEU A 263 -3.57 -18.51 14.23
C LEU A 263 -4.26 -19.83 13.82
N ASP A 264 -3.96 -20.93 14.51
CA ASP A 264 -4.57 -22.23 14.29
C ASP A 264 -6.08 -22.20 14.54
N LEU A 265 -6.53 -21.50 15.59
CA LEU A 265 -7.96 -21.27 15.84
C LEU A 265 -8.62 -20.51 14.67
N ILE A 266 -8.02 -19.41 14.21
CA ILE A 266 -8.56 -18.60 13.11
C ILE A 266 -8.60 -19.41 11.81
N LEU A 267 -7.50 -20.04 11.41
CA LEU A 267 -7.39 -20.79 10.16
C LEU A 267 -8.25 -22.07 10.13
N SER A 268 -8.52 -22.68 11.29
CA SER A 268 -9.46 -23.80 11.40
C SER A 268 -10.93 -23.35 11.38
N SER A 269 -11.19 -22.07 11.60
CA SER A 269 -12.54 -21.49 11.69
C SER A 269 -13.03 -20.85 10.39
N VAL A 270 -12.25 -20.93 9.31
CA VAL A 270 -12.58 -20.36 7.99
C VAL A 270 -12.58 -21.45 6.90
N PRO A 271 -13.26 -21.21 5.76
CA PRO A 271 -13.23 -22.14 4.62
C PRO A 271 -11.81 -22.54 4.20
N ALA A 272 -11.63 -23.81 3.84
CA ALA A 272 -10.32 -24.39 3.52
C ALA A 272 -9.55 -23.63 2.43
N GLU A 273 -10.26 -23.06 1.45
CA GLU A 273 -9.69 -22.23 0.38
C GLU A 273 -8.87 -21.04 0.94
N TYR A 274 -9.37 -20.35 1.97
CA TYR A 274 -8.66 -19.22 2.57
C TYR A 274 -7.41 -19.68 3.33
N ARG A 275 -7.50 -20.81 4.03
CA ARG A 275 -6.36 -21.41 4.74
C ARG A 275 -5.27 -21.85 3.76
N GLU A 276 -5.64 -22.55 2.69
CA GLU A 276 -4.72 -22.98 1.65
C GLU A 276 -4.05 -21.78 0.98
N ARG A 277 -4.84 -20.76 0.63
CA ARG A 277 -4.32 -19.54 0.01
C ARG A 277 -3.34 -18.82 0.92
N PHE A 278 -3.64 -18.70 2.22
CA PHE A 278 -2.75 -18.08 3.20
C PHE A 278 -1.38 -18.77 3.24
N TYR A 279 -1.34 -20.10 3.37
CA TYR A 279 -0.07 -20.84 3.39
C TYR A 279 0.68 -20.80 2.05
N ASN A 280 -0.05 -20.85 0.93
CA ASN A 280 0.55 -20.70 -0.40
C ASN A 280 1.23 -19.33 -0.56
N ASN A 281 0.56 -18.26 -0.13
CA ASN A 281 1.14 -16.92 -0.16
C ASN A 281 2.39 -16.80 0.72
N ILE A 282 2.38 -17.37 1.93
CA ILE A 282 3.58 -17.43 2.79
C ILE A 282 4.74 -18.13 2.08
N ASN A 283 4.48 -19.25 1.41
CA ASN A 283 5.50 -19.98 0.66
C ASN A 283 6.01 -19.15 -0.52
N SER A 284 5.15 -18.47 -1.26
CA SER A 284 5.56 -17.56 -2.34
C SER A 284 6.46 -16.42 -1.84
N PHE A 285 6.21 -15.85 -0.66
CA PHE A 285 7.13 -14.86 -0.05
C PHE A 285 8.49 -15.46 0.34
N LYS A 286 8.51 -16.70 0.85
CA LYS A 286 9.77 -17.39 1.16
C LYS A 286 10.57 -17.69 -0.10
N GLU A 287 9.91 -18.16 -1.15
CA GLU A 287 10.51 -18.40 -2.47
C GLU A 287 11.04 -17.11 -3.08
N ALA A 288 10.27 -16.02 -3.03
CA ALA A 288 10.70 -14.71 -3.52
C ALA A 288 11.93 -14.19 -2.75
N TYR A 289 11.95 -14.34 -1.42
CA TYR A 289 13.13 -13.96 -0.63
C TYR A 289 14.35 -14.84 -0.94
N ALA A 290 14.16 -16.16 -1.11
CA ALA A 290 15.24 -17.06 -1.52
C ALA A 290 15.80 -16.66 -2.89
N LYS A 291 14.93 -16.30 -3.84
CA LYS A 291 15.33 -15.83 -5.17
C LYS A 291 16.08 -14.50 -5.12
N GLU A 292 15.71 -13.57 -4.24
CA GLU A 292 16.47 -12.34 -4.00
C GLU A 292 17.89 -12.66 -3.49
N LEU A 293 18.04 -13.60 -2.55
CA LEU A 293 19.33 -14.00 -2.02
C LEU A 293 20.22 -14.66 -3.09
N GLU A 294 19.66 -15.58 -3.86
CA GLU A 294 20.35 -16.22 -4.99
C GLU A 294 20.81 -15.17 -6.02
N THR A 295 19.92 -14.26 -6.40
CA THR A 295 20.23 -13.21 -7.37
C THR A 295 21.32 -12.27 -6.88
N ARG A 296 21.31 -11.90 -5.59
CA ARG A 296 22.37 -11.10 -4.97
C ARG A 296 23.72 -11.80 -5.00
N GLU A 297 23.76 -13.11 -4.77
CA GLU A 297 25.00 -13.87 -4.85
C GLU A 297 25.50 -13.95 -6.30
N MET A 298 24.62 -14.21 -7.27
CA MET A 298 24.99 -14.23 -8.70
C MET A 298 25.56 -12.88 -9.18
N ILE A 299 25.03 -11.77 -8.68
CA ILE A 299 25.55 -10.41 -8.94
C ILE A 299 26.94 -10.25 -8.31
N ARG A 300 27.09 -10.66 -7.05
CA ARG A 300 28.37 -10.59 -6.32
C ARG A 300 29.48 -11.42 -6.97
N GLU A 301 29.14 -12.58 -7.51
CA GLU A 301 30.03 -13.47 -8.26
C GLU A 301 30.28 -12.97 -9.70
N GLY A 302 29.60 -11.90 -10.13
CA GLY A 302 29.71 -11.35 -11.49
C GLY A 302 29.11 -12.24 -12.57
N LEU A 303 28.22 -13.18 -12.23
CA LEU A 303 27.48 -14.02 -13.18
C LEU A 303 26.36 -13.24 -13.87
N ILE A 304 25.74 -12.32 -13.14
CA ILE A 304 24.79 -11.34 -13.67
C ILE A 304 25.47 -9.98 -13.64
N ARG A 305 25.35 -9.23 -14.73
CA ARG A 305 25.69 -7.80 -14.79
C ARG A 305 24.53 -7.00 -15.35
N PHE A 306 24.53 -5.70 -15.08
CA PHE A 306 23.52 -4.80 -15.66
C PHE A 306 24.03 -4.08 -16.91
N ASN A 307 23.07 -3.76 -17.78
CA ASN A 307 23.23 -2.83 -18.88
C ASN A 307 22.05 -1.85 -18.90
N ILE A 308 22.27 -0.64 -19.36
CA ILE A 308 21.25 0.38 -19.53
C ILE A 308 21.06 0.68 -21.02
N LYS A 309 19.81 0.70 -21.48
CA LYS A 309 19.47 1.08 -22.86
C LYS A 309 18.46 2.22 -22.85
N VAL A 310 18.77 3.31 -23.55
CA VAL A 310 17.80 4.36 -23.88
C VAL A 310 17.01 3.90 -25.09
N GLU A 311 15.72 3.65 -24.91
CA GLU A 311 14.84 3.18 -25.98
C GLU A 311 14.41 4.37 -26.85
N ASN A 312 14.54 4.23 -28.16
CA ASN A 312 14.19 5.29 -29.11
C ASN A 312 12.89 4.94 -29.83
N SER A 313 12.00 5.94 -29.95
CA SER A 313 10.78 5.81 -30.75
C SER A 313 11.15 5.61 -32.22
N LYS A 314 10.47 4.67 -32.90
CA LYS A 314 10.71 4.43 -34.32
C LYS A 314 10.21 5.62 -35.16
N SER A 315 10.97 5.97 -36.18
CA SER A 315 10.67 7.07 -37.11
C SER A 315 9.38 6.88 -37.93
N ASP A 316 8.79 5.68 -37.93
CA ASP A 316 7.57 5.30 -38.64
C ASP A 316 6.28 5.42 -37.79
N GLY A 317 6.37 5.92 -36.55
CA GLY A 317 5.22 5.98 -35.63
C GLY A 317 4.86 4.63 -34.99
N GLY A 318 5.73 3.62 -35.13
CA GLY A 318 5.67 2.37 -34.38
C GLY A 318 6.08 2.53 -32.92
N TYR A 319 5.91 1.46 -32.13
CA TYR A 319 6.33 1.42 -30.74
C TYR A 319 7.84 1.67 -30.58
N CYS A 320 8.23 2.22 -29.43
CA CYS A 320 9.62 2.42 -29.05
C CYS A 320 10.44 1.11 -28.90
N CYS A 321 9.80 -0.05 -28.83
CA CYS A 321 10.48 -1.35 -28.78
C CYS A 321 9.59 -2.49 -29.34
N SER A 322 10.15 -3.71 -29.43
CA SER A 322 9.47 -4.93 -29.90
C SER A 322 8.25 -5.33 -29.06
N ASP A 323 7.36 -6.18 -29.59
CA ASP A 323 6.21 -6.74 -28.83
C ASP A 323 6.66 -7.50 -27.56
N SER A 324 7.78 -8.22 -27.64
CA SER A 324 8.38 -8.90 -26.49
C SER A 324 8.79 -7.89 -25.40
N CYS A 325 9.42 -6.78 -25.80
CA CYS A 325 9.75 -5.69 -24.89
C CYS A 325 8.49 -5.05 -24.27
N ILE A 326 7.45 -4.76 -25.07
CA ILE A 326 6.19 -4.19 -24.56
C ILE A 326 5.56 -5.10 -23.50
N ASN A 327 5.53 -6.42 -23.75
CA ASN A 327 5.00 -7.39 -22.80
C ASN A 327 5.80 -7.40 -21.49
N SER A 328 7.13 -7.31 -21.56
CA SER A 328 7.98 -7.21 -20.37
C SER A 328 7.80 -5.91 -19.61
N LEU A 329 7.69 -4.77 -20.31
CA LEU A 329 7.39 -3.48 -19.69
C LEU A 329 6.02 -3.50 -19.02
N LEU A 330 5.01 -4.12 -19.65
CA LEU A 330 3.68 -4.27 -19.07
C LEU A 330 3.70 -5.17 -17.84
N ARG A 331 4.45 -6.28 -17.86
CA ARG A 331 4.67 -7.14 -16.69
C ARG A 331 5.25 -6.34 -15.52
N LEU A 332 6.30 -5.56 -15.78
CA LEU A 332 6.93 -4.69 -14.77
C LEU A 332 5.99 -3.56 -14.33
N HIS A 333 5.20 -3.00 -15.24
CA HIS A 333 4.19 -1.98 -14.91
C HIS A 333 3.15 -2.51 -13.93
N LYS A 334 2.74 -3.78 -14.08
CA LYS A 334 1.77 -4.43 -13.19
C LYS A 334 2.28 -4.62 -11.77
N LEU A 335 3.59 -4.57 -11.54
CA LEU A 335 4.19 -4.59 -10.20
C LEU A 335 4.00 -3.26 -9.44
N LEU A 336 3.67 -2.16 -10.12
CA LEU A 336 3.38 -0.89 -9.46
C LEU A 336 2.01 -0.95 -8.76
N PRO A 337 1.87 -0.40 -7.54
CA PRO A 337 0.59 -0.32 -6.85
C PRO A 337 -0.48 0.41 -7.66
N TYR A 338 -1.74 -0.06 -7.60
CA TYR A 338 -2.84 0.45 -8.42
C TYR A 338 -3.04 1.98 -8.41
N PRO A 339 -2.95 2.69 -7.27
CA PRO A 339 -3.22 4.13 -7.23
C PRO A 339 -2.17 5.00 -7.96
N ILE A 340 -0.97 4.48 -8.21
CA ILE A 340 0.08 5.16 -8.98
C ILE A 340 0.24 4.58 -10.40
N ARG A 341 -0.48 3.50 -10.69
CA ARG A 341 -0.45 2.78 -11.96
C ARG A 341 -1.50 3.35 -12.91
N MET A 342 -1.14 3.53 -14.18
CA MET A 342 -2.12 3.85 -15.23
C MET A 342 -2.79 2.56 -15.73
N SER A 343 -3.85 2.66 -16.54
CA SER A 343 -4.42 1.43 -17.12
C SER A 343 -3.41 0.77 -18.07
N ASP A 344 -3.52 -0.55 -18.26
CA ASP A 344 -2.65 -1.30 -19.17
C ASP A 344 -2.69 -0.69 -20.59
N GLU A 345 -3.89 -0.34 -21.08
CA GLU A 345 -4.09 0.26 -22.41
C GLU A 345 -3.46 1.66 -22.49
N GLN A 346 -3.63 2.47 -21.44
CA GLN A 346 -3.02 3.78 -21.36
C GLN A 346 -1.49 3.65 -21.37
N PHE A 347 -0.93 2.75 -20.57
CA PHE A 347 0.50 2.49 -20.53
C PHE A 347 1.04 2.13 -21.91
N ILE A 348 0.47 1.11 -22.56
CA ILE A 348 0.86 0.67 -23.90
C ILE A 348 0.74 1.80 -24.92
N SER A 349 -0.34 2.58 -24.87
CA SER A 349 -0.52 3.72 -25.78
C SER A 349 0.55 4.79 -25.61
N THR A 350 1.04 5.01 -24.38
CA THR A 350 2.10 5.99 -24.13
C THR A 350 3.46 5.56 -24.66
N LEU A 351 3.71 4.26 -24.82
CA LEU A 351 4.95 3.71 -25.42
C LEU A 351 5.07 4.00 -26.93
N LYS A 352 3.99 4.41 -27.59
CA LYS A 352 4.01 4.81 -29.01
C LYS A 352 4.47 6.25 -29.24
N ARG A 353 4.61 7.03 -28.17
CA ARG A 353 4.81 8.46 -28.29
C ARG A 353 6.28 8.79 -28.57
N ASN A 354 6.53 9.85 -29.33
CA ASN A 354 7.89 10.31 -29.64
C ASN A 354 8.44 11.28 -28.59
N ASP A 355 7.59 11.76 -27.68
CA ASP A 355 7.93 12.72 -26.64
C ASP A 355 8.25 12.06 -25.29
N ILE A 356 8.22 10.73 -25.21
CA ILE A 356 8.61 10.01 -24.00
C ILE A 356 10.12 9.73 -23.98
N LEU A 357 10.67 9.71 -22.77
CA LEU A 357 11.97 9.13 -22.46
C LEU A 357 11.72 7.79 -21.79
N LEU A 358 12.22 6.72 -22.38
CA LEU A 358 12.17 5.37 -21.83
C LEU A 358 13.60 4.83 -21.72
N ILE A 359 13.95 4.33 -20.54
CA ILE A 359 15.24 3.71 -20.27
C ILE A 359 14.99 2.36 -19.63
N THR A 360 15.59 1.31 -20.17
CA THR A 360 15.48 -0.05 -19.66
C THR A 360 16.77 -0.49 -18.97
N LEU A 361 16.60 -1.22 -17.87
CA LEU A 361 17.64 -1.96 -17.17
C LEU A 361 17.59 -3.41 -17.65
N ARG A 362 18.71 -3.91 -18.15
CA ARG A 362 18.80 -5.23 -18.78
C ARG A 362 19.85 -6.09 -18.08
N LYS A 363 19.58 -7.39 -17.95
CA LYS A 363 20.57 -8.37 -17.47
C LYS A 363 21.50 -8.81 -18.60
N VAL A 364 22.76 -9.02 -18.25
CA VAL A 364 23.77 -9.70 -19.07
C VAL A 364 24.28 -10.87 -18.25
N VAL A 365 24.19 -12.09 -18.79
CA VAL A 365 24.65 -13.30 -18.10
C VAL A 365 25.98 -13.74 -18.70
N ASN A 366 27.02 -13.85 -17.87
CA ASN A 366 28.33 -14.30 -18.32
C ASN A 366 28.33 -15.83 -18.57
N GLY A 367 28.89 -16.28 -19.70
CA GLY A 367 29.03 -17.71 -20.02
C GLY A 367 27.94 -18.32 -20.92
N SER A 368 26.99 -17.53 -21.41
CA SER A 368 26.13 -17.93 -22.52
C SER A 368 26.67 -17.34 -23.83
N ASP A 369 27.16 -18.21 -24.73
CA ASP A 369 27.79 -17.88 -26.03
C ASP A 369 26.83 -17.23 -27.07
N GLY A 370 25.82 -16.46 -26.62
CA GLY A 370 24.84 -15.82 -27.49
C GLY A 370 23.97 -14.73 -26.85
N TYR A 371 24.28 -14.24 -25.64
CA TYR A 371 23.48 -13.19 -25.00
C TYR A 371 23.95 -11.78 -25.43
N ASP A 372 23.33 -11.25 -26.49
CA ASP A 372 23.47 -9.84 -26.85
C ASP A 372 22.56 -8.98 -25.95
N ALA A 373 23.18 -8.17 -25.08
CA ALA A 373 22.49 -7.21 -24.21
C ALA A 373 21.68 -6.15 -25.00
N ASN A 374 21.95 -6.02 -26.30
CA ASN A 374 21.23 -5.14 -27.22
C ASN A 374 20.06 -5.82 -27.92
N ASN A 375 19.93 -7.15 -27.80
CA ASN A 375 18.79 -7.87 -28.35
C ASN A 375 17.50 -7.44 -27.66
N ASP A 376 16.44 -7.27 -28.46
CA ASP A 376 15.12 -6.82 -28.01
C ASP A 376 14.30 -7.96 -27.39
N ASP A 377 14.96 -8.98 -26.85
CA ASP A 377 14.33 -10.02 -26.06
C ASP A 377 13.85 -9.44 -24.72
N GLY A 378 12.53 -9.43 -24.54
CA GLY A 378 11.87 -8.98 -23.33
C GLY A 378 12.32 -9.74 -22.07
N ASN A 379 12.86 -10.96 -22.20
CA ASN A 379 13.35 -11.73 -21.06
C ASN A 379 14.56 -11.11 -20.35
N ASN A 380 15.19 -10.11 -20.98
CA ASN A 380 16.38 -9.44 -20.44
C ASN A 380 16.03 -8.18 -19.65
N ILE A 381 14.82 -7.63 -19.82
CA ILE A 381 14.42 -6.39 -19.18
C ILE A 381 14.03 -6.66 -17.73
N LEU A 382 14.84 -6.13 -16.81
CA LEU A 382 14.67 -6.25 -15.37
C LEU A 382 13.92 -5.07 -14.76
N GLY A 383 13.97 -3.91 -15.40
CA GLY A 383 13.40 -2.69 -14.88
C GLY A 383 13.33 -1.60 -15.93
N TYR A 384 12.58 -0.54 -15.64
CA TYR A 384 12.53 0.63 -16.50
C TYR A 384 12.30 1.92 -15.71
N SER A 385 12.74 3.02 -16.30
CA SER A 385 12.29 4.38 -15.98
C SER A 385 11.67 4.99 -17.22
N LYS A 386 10.54 5.67 -17.02
CA LYS A 386 9.75 6.27 -18.10
C LYS A 386 9.26 7.64 -17.69
N GLY A 387 9.12 8.53 -18.66
CA GLY A 387 8.56 9.85 -18.41
C GLY A 387 8.44 10.67 -19.68
N GLY A 388 8.00 11.91 -19.55
CA GLY A 388 7.80 12.83 -20.67
C GLY A 388 7.49 14.25 -20.19
N PRO A 389 7.21 15.19 -21.11
CA PRO A 389 6.86 16.56 -20.76
C PRO A 389 5.76 16.64 -19.69
N LEU A 390 5.97 17.46 -18.66
CA LEU A 390 5.04 17.62 -17.53
C LEU A 390 3.60 17.98 -17.97
N GLU A 391 3.47 18.65 -19.11
CA GLU A 391 2.19 19.06 -19.71
C GLU A 391 1.25 17.88 -19.98
N LEU A 392 1.80 16.69 -20.15
CA LEU A 392 1.06 15.48 -20.50
C LEU A 392 0.48 14.77 -19.28
N TYR A 393 0.88 15.18 -18.07
CA TYR A 393 0.54 14.49 -16.84
C TYR A 393 -0.48 15.27 -16.02
N ARG A 394 -1.46 14.54 -15.50
CA ARG A 394 -2.37 15.05 -14.48
C ARG A 394 -1.72 14.84 -13.11
N LEU A 395 -1.37 15.94 -12.47
CA LEU A 395 -0.80 15.92 -11.12
C LEU A 395 -1.89 15.62 -10.09
N ARG A 396 -1.48 15.05 -8.96
CA ARG A 396 -2.34 14.85 -7.79
C ARG A 396 -2.96 16.17 -7.37
N ARG A 397 -4.19 16.11 -6.86
CA ARG A 397 -4.94 17.30 -6.44
C ARG A 397 -4.12 18.14 -5.46
N GLY A 398 -4.18 19.46 -5.63
CA GLY A 398 -3.45 20.41 -4.79
C GLY A 398 -2.03 20.69 -5.28
N THR A 399 -1.42 19.80 -6.07
CA THR A 399 -0.11 20.07 -6.68
C THR A 399 -0.25 21.21 -7.67
N LYS A 400 0.47 22.30 -7.40
CA LYS A 400 0.66 23.42 -8.31
C LYS A 400 2.15 23.56 -8.59
N ASP A 401 2.57 23.07 -9.75
CA ASP A 401 3.93 23.30 -10.25
C ASP A 401 3.93 24.50 -11.20
N GLU A 402 4.66 25.55 -10.84
CA GLU A 402 4.78 26.78 -11.62
C GLU A 402 5.47 26.58 -12.99
N ASN A 403 6.12 25.44 -13.21
CA ASN A 403 6.72 25.11 -14.51
C ASN A 403 5.76 24.36 -15.44
N LYS A 404 4.59 23.93 -14.95
CA LYS A 404 3.62 23.27 -15.82
C LYS A 404 3.13 24.24 -16.89
N GLY A 405 3.28 23.86 -18.17
CA GLY A 405 2.92 24.69 -19.32
C GLY A 405 4.09 25.47 -19.91
N LYS A 406 5.25 25.47 -19.26
CA LYS A 406 6.47 26.13 -19.77
C LYS A 406 7.32 25.23 -20.65
N ARG A 407 6.98 23.93 -20.80
CA ARG A 407 7.70 22.94 -21.62
C ARG A 407 9.19 22.80 -21.26
N ASN A 408 9.54 23.10 -20.02
CA ASN A 408 10.91 23.05 -19.50
C ASN A 408 11.12 21.96 -18.43
N THR A 409 10.08 21.18 -18.13
CA THR A 409 10.08 20.16 -17.08
C THR A 409 9.67 18.81 -17.63
N ILE A 410 10.45 17.77 -17.30
CA ILE A 410 10.11 16.37 -17.55
C ILE A 410 9.54 15.74 -16.28
N TYR A 411 8.46 14.97 -16.40
CA TYR A 411 7.91 14.16 -15.33
C TYR A 411 8.48 12.75 -15.40
N LEU A 412 9.07 12.27 -14.31
CA LEU A 412 9.52 10.89 -14.13
C LEU A 412 8.40 10.08 -13.46
N GLU A 413 7.89 9.08 -14.17
CA GLU A 413 6.94 8.10 -13.64
C GLU A 413 7.62 7.18 -12.61
N PRO A 414 6.84 6.45 -11.78
CA PRO A 414 7.41 5.48 -10.85
C PRO A 414 8.34 4.49 -11.55
N ILE A 415 9.57 4.37 -11.06
CA ILE A 415 10.55 3.40 -11.54
C ILE A 415 10.08 2.01 -11.11
N SER A 416 10.05 1.06 -12.06
CA SER A 416 9.71 -0.33 -11.78
C SER A 416 10.91 -1.24 -12.01
N ILE A 417 11.12 -2.18 -11.09
CA ILE A 417 12.18 -3.20 -11.14
C ILE A 417 11.58 -4.51 -10.65
N ASP A 418 11.94 -5.60 -11.31
CA ASP A 418 11.58 -6.95 -10.91
C ASP A 418 12.12 -7.27 -9.51
N TYR A 419 11.30 -7.88 -8.67
CA TYR A 419 11.57 -8.02 -7.23
C TYR A 419 12.90 -8.72 -6.89
N PRO A 420 13.40 -9.74 -7.63
CA PRO A 420 14.66 -10.39 -7.30
C PRO A 420 15.87 -9.44 -7.34
N TYR A 421 15.74 -8.32 -8.06
CA TYR A 421 16.82 -7.33 -8.27
C TYR A 421 16.67 -6.09 -7.38
N TRP A 422 15.71 -6.09 -6.44
CA TRP A 422 15.59 -5.00 -5.48
C TRP A 422 16.81 -4.89 -4.56
N GLY A 423 17.37 -3.69 -4.50
CA GLY A 423 18.58 -3.39 -3.73
C GLY A 423 19.89 -3.67 -4.44
N ALA A 424 19.86 -4.04 -5.73
CA ALA A 424 21.05 -4.24 -6.55
C ALA A 424 21.45 -2.98 -7.35
N ASN A 425 21.30 -1.78 -6.81
CA ASN A 425 21.60 -0.49 -7.49
C ASN A 425 20.82 -0.18 -8.79
N GLY A 426 20.04 -1.12 -9.34
CA GLY A 426 19.27 -0.91 -10.59
C GLY A 426 18.36 0.31 -10.57
N GLY A 427 17.77 0.65 -9.41
CA GLY A 427 16.94 1.84 -9.24
C GLY A 427 17.73 3.14 -9.30
N HIS A 428 18.95 3.14 -8.77
CA HIS A 428 19.86 4.27 -8.88
C HIS A 428 20.35 4.45 -10.32
N LEU A 429 20.75 3.35 -10.97
CA LEU A 429 21.13 3.34 -12.38
C LEU A 429 20.02 3.94 -13.26
N LEU A 430 18.80 3.42 -13.18
CA LEU A 430 17.66 3.92 -13.95
C LEU A 430 17.40 5.41 -13.69
N ARG A 431 17.43 5.85 -12.42
CA ARG A 431 17.19 7.25 -12.06
C ARG A 431 18.29 8.17 -12.59
N TYR A 432 19.56 7.81 -12.41
CA TYR A 432 20.70 8.62 -12.83
C TYR A 432 20.77 8.70 -14.35
N SER A 433 20.55 7.60 -15.06
CA SER A 433 20.44 7.60 -16.51
C SER A 433 19.28 8.48 -16.98
N PHE A 434 18.13 8.44 -16.29
CA PHE A 434 17.00 9.30 -16.64
C PHE A 434 17.30 10.79 -16.42
N ILE A 435 17.93 11.15 -15.31
CA ILE A 435 18.37 12.54 -15.02
C ILE A 435 19.33 13.04 -16.10
N LEU A 436 20.32 12.23 -16.46
CA LEU A 436 21.32 12.57 -17.48
C LEU A 436 20.67 12.78 -18.85
N GLU A 437 19.82 11.84 -19.28
CA GLU A 437 19.12 11.92 -20.57
C GLU A 437 18.10 13.07 -20.62
N ALA A 438 17.41 13.35 -19.52
CA ALA A 438 16.53 14.50 -19.40
C ALA A 438 17.29 15.82 -19.61
N LYS A 439 18.47 15.95 -19.00
CA LYS A 439 19.33 17.13 -19.17
C LYS A 439 19.81 17.26 -20.62
N ARG A 440 20.29 16.17 -21.23
CA ARG A 440 20.73 16.14 -22.64
C ARG A 440 19.63 16.53 -23.62
N ARG A 441 18.38 16.19 -23.31
CA ARG A 441 17.18 16.61 -24.08
C ARG A 441 16.76 18.06 -23.83
N GLY A 442 17.51 18.82 -23.03
CA GLY A 442 17.31 20.26 -22.83
C GLY A 442 16.28 20.63 -21.75
N TYR A 443 15.82 19.67 -20.94
CA TYR A 443 14.94 19.98 -19.81
C TYR A 443 15.73 20.73 -18.72
N ARG A 444 15.10 21.74 -18.13
CA ARG A 444 15.67 22.49 -17.00
C ARG A 444 15.35 21.82 -15.67
N PHE A 445 14.19 21.18 -15.58
CA PHE A 445 13.74 20.54 -14.36
C PHE A 445 13.28 19.10 -14.62
N LEU A 446 13.46 18.25 -13.62
CA LEU A 446 12.79 16.96 -13.51
C LEU A 446 11.83 17.04 -12.33
N THR A 447 10.70 16.35 -12.41
CA THR A 447 9.76 16.25 -11.30
C THR A 447 9.16 14.86 -11.19
N ALA A 448 8.83 14.43 -9.97
CA ALA A 448 8.26 13.13 -9.70
C ALA A 448 7.55 13.12 -8.33
N TYR A 449 6.88 12.00 -8.04
CA TYR A 449 6.44 11.68 -6.69
C TYR A 449 7.38 10.64 -6.06
N ALA A 450 7.67 10.78 -4.78
CA ALA A 450 8.42 9.79 -4.00
C ALA A 450 8.02 9.87 -2.52
N HIS A 451 8.32 8.81 -1.76
CA HIS A 451 8.10 8.84 -0.32
C HIS A 451 8.97 9.93 0.34
N ARG A 452 8.43 10.65 1.32
CA ARG A 452 9.08 11.79 2.00
C ARG A 452 10.50 11.48 2.48
N SER A 453 10.70 10.34 3.14
CA SER A 453 12.03 9.96 3.64
C SER A 453 13.07 9.83 2.53
N VAL A 454 12.67 9.32 1.35
CA VAL A 454 13.55 9.19 0.18
C VAL A 454 13.94 10.57 -0.35
N ILE A 455 13.01 11.53 -0.35
CA ILE A 455 13.31 12.90 -0.77
C ILE A 455 14.23 13.59 0.24
N GLU A 456 13.94 13.46 1.53
CA GLU A 456 14.73 14.04 2.62
C GLU A 456 16.17 13.50 2.63
N GLU A 457 16.35 12.19 2.45
CA GLU A 457 17.67 11.55 2.32
C GLU A 457 18.44 12.09 1.11
N ARG A 458 17.80 12.23 -0.05
CA ARG A 458 18.44 12.77 -1.26
C ARG A 458 18.85 14.24 -1.10
N ILE A 459 18.01 15.05 -0.45
CA ILE A 459 18.35 16.43 -0.09
C ILE A 459 19.55 16.46 0.87
N ALA A 460 19.56 15.59 1.87
CA ALA A 460 20.68 15.49 2.82
C ALA A 460 21.99 15.08 2.13
N ASN A 461 21.91 14.27 1.07
CA ASN A 461 23.04 13.89 0.22
C ASN A 461 23.42 14.96 -0.83
N GLY A 462 22.83 16.16 -0.76
CA GLY A 462 23.20 17.31 -1.59
C GLY A 462 22.53 17.37 -2.96
N GLU A 463 21.54 16.52 -3.25
CA GLU A 463 20.80 16.62 -4.51
C GLU A 463 19.98 17.93 -4.58
N PRO A 464 19.95 18.63 -5.73
CA PRO A 464 19.27 19.92 -5.90
C PRO A 464 17.75 19.79 -6.01
N ILE A 465 17.13 19.31 -4.93
CA ILE A 465 15.69 19.01 -4.85
C ILE A 465 14.96 20.11 -4.06
N GLU A 466 13.79 20.47 -4.56
CA GLU A 466 12.80 21.30 -3.89
C GLU A 466 11.51 20.49 -3.69
N VAL A 467 11.01 20.45 -2.45
CA VAL A 467 9.71 19.85 -2.15
C VAL A 467 8.60 20.84 -2.48
N ILE A 468 7.81 20.54 -3.50
CA ILE A 468 6.75 21.41 -4.00
C ILE A 468 5.44 21.19 -3.25
N CYS A 469 5.11 19.94 -2.93
CA CYS A 469 3.87 19.59 -2.24
C CYS A 469 4.09 18.38 -1.34
N LYS A 470 3.69 18.49 -0.07
CA LYS A 470 3.68 17.38 0.90
C LYS A 470 2.30 16.76 0.98
N TYR A 471 2.22 15.44 1.06
CA TYR A 471 0.96 14.70 1.20
C TYR A 471 1.01 13.86 2.47
N ASP A 472 0.01 13.97 3.33
CA ASP A 472 -0.24 13.00 4.40
C ASP A 472 -1.67 12.46 4.23
N PRO A 473 -1.99 11.26 4.74
CA PRO A 473 -1.14 10.36 5.54
C PRO A 473 -0.07 9.56 4.79
N ASP A 474 -0.15 9.44 3.46
CA ASP A 474 0.71 8.52 2.70
C ASP A 474 2.16 8.97 2.52
N ARG A 475 2.51 10.25 2.70
CA ARG A 475 3.88 10.78 2.54
C ARG A 475 4.44 10.64 1.13
N PHE A 476 3.57 10.45 0.13
CA PHE A 476 3.96 10.40 -1.27
C PHE A 476 4.04 11.82 -1.85
N ASP A 477 5.10 12.52 -1.48
CA ASP A 477 5.33 13.93 -1.74
C ASP A 477 5.74 14.18 -3.22
N TYR A 478 5.41 15.36 -3.72
CA TYR A 478 5.78 15.83 -5.05
C TYR A 478 6.99 16.77 -4.96
N TYR A 479 8.02 16.49 -5.74
CA TYR A 479 9.27 17.25 -5.71
C TYR A 479 9.75 17.64 -7.11
N ARG A 480 10.58 18.68 -7.16
CA ARG A 480 11.24 19.20 -8.36
C ARG A 480 12.75 19.14 -8.17
N TYR A 481 13.45 18.69 -9.19
CA TYR A 481 14.90 18.53 -9.24
C TYR A 481 15.46 19.50 -10.30
N ASP A 482 16.44 20.31 -9.94
CA ASP A 482 17.06 21.29 -10.85
C ASP A 482 18.20 20.66 -11.66
N LEU A 483 17.91 20.39 -12.94
CA LEU A 483 18.88 19.76 -13.86
C LEU A 483 20.02 20.71 -14.24
N SER A 484 19.85 22.03 -14.06
CA SER A 484 20.93 22.98 -14.36
C SER A 484 22.13 22.82 -13.42
N LYS A 485 21.89 22.30 -12.21
CA LYS A 485 22.91 22.06 -11.17
C LYS A 485 23.59 20.69 -11.27
N VAL A 486 23.20 19.86 -12.23
CA VAL A 486 23.79 18.53 -12.46
C VAL A 486 25.15 18.65 -13.15
N ASP A 487 26.17 18.00 -12.62
CA ASP A 487 27.40 17.71 -13.35
C ASP A 487 27.22 16.41 -14.16
N GLU A 488 27.15 16.55 -15.49
CA GLU A 488 26.99 15.41 -16.41
C GLU A 488 28.17 14.45 -16.37
N GLY A 489 29.39 14.97 -16.20
CA GLY A 489 30.60 14.15 -16.15
C GLY A 489 30.67 13.32 -14.88
N TYR A 490 30.25 13.91 -13.75
CA TYR A 490 30.09 13.17 -12.50
C TYR A 490 29.06 12.05 -12.65
N LEU A 491 27.85 12.38 -13.10
CA LEU A 491 26.77 11.37 -13.22
C LEU A 491 27.12 10.24 -14.20
N ALA A 492 27.78 10.55 -15.31
CA ALA A 492 28.23 9.53 -16.26
C ALA A 492 29.25 8.57 -15.62
N ARG A 493 30.22 9.08 -14.84
CA ARG A 493 31.19 8.25 -14.10
C ARG A 493 30.53 7.39 -13.04
N GLU A 494 29.55 7.94 -12.30
CA GLU A 494 28.81 7.17 -11.30
C GLU A 494 28.01 6.02 -11.93
N ILE A 495 27.38 6.26 -13.09
CA ILE A 495 26.69 5.20 -13.86
C ILE A 495 27.69 4.13 -14.30
N GLU A 496 28.83 4.51 -14.88
CA GLU A 496 29.87 3.56 -15.29
C GLU A 496 30.42 2.76 -14.11
N HIS A 497 30.65 3.40 -12.97
CA HIS A 497 31.12 2.75 -11.75
C HIS A 497 30.11 1.71 -11.26
N MET A 498 28.83 2.09 -11.14
CA MET A 498 27.76 1.17 -10.74
C MET A 498 27.59 0.00 -11.71
N LEU A 499 27.80 0.19 -13.02
CA LEU A 499 27.73 -0.89 -14.02
C LEU A 499 28.94 -1.84 -13.96
N ARG A 500 30.10 -1.37 -13.49
CA ARG A 500 31.30 -2.21 -13.29
C ARG A 500 31.21 -3.03 -12.01
N ASP A 501 30.61 -2.45 -10.98
CA ASP A 501 30.44 -3.08 -9.66
C ASP A 501 29.19 -3.97 -9.58
N SER A 502 28.31 -3.91 -10.59
CA SER A 502 27.11 -4.74 -10.70
C SER A 502 27.30 -6.05 -11.42
#